data_AF-A0A4U7DSX1-F1
#
_entry.id   AF-A0A4U7DSX1-F1
#
_cell.length_a   1.000
_cell.length_b   1.000
_cell.length_c   1.000
_cell.angle_alpha   90.00
_cell.angle_beta   90.00
_cell.angle_gamma   90.00
#
_symmetry.space_group_name_H-M   'P 1'
#
loop_
_entity.id
_entity.type
_entity.pdbx_description
1 polymer ?
#
loop_
_entity_poly.entity_id
_entity_poly.type
_entity_poly.pdbx_seq_one_letter_code
_entity_poly.pdbx_strand_id
1 'polypeptide(L)'
;MASKPPVHGSSARTKEFDVDLVAEGIETGTGPYSASVVVSVDANSTLRIEIEAANELNWELDARIASGSLEIGRAFNDGDGVPEDVIPNWVERVGEVVVDRMAEGRV
;
A
#
# COMPACT_ATOMS: atom_id res chain seq x y z
N MET A 1 5.53 12.64 -13.61
CA MET A 1 4.55 12.54 -12.51
C MET A 1 3.47 13.58 -12.73
N ALA A 2 2.29 13.15 -13.16
CA ALA A 2 1.09 13.97 -13.10
C ALA A 2 0.33 13.47 -11.87
N SER A 3 0.17 14.33 -10.86
CA SER A 3 -0.63 14.01 -9.67
C SER A 3 -2.05 13.66 -10.12
N LYS A 4 -2.44 12.40 -9.93
CA LYS A 4 -3.82 11.96 -10.17
C LYS A 4 -4.70 12.71 -9.15
N PRO A 5 -5.79 13.38 -9.58
CA PRO A 5 -6.64 14.11 -8.65
C PRO A 5 -7.24 13.14 -7.63
N PRO A 6 -7.33 13.52 -6.34
CA PRO A 6 -7.87 12.66 -5.30
C PRO A 6 -9.31 12.27 -5.67
N VAL A 7 -9.55 10.97 -5.80
CA VAL A 7 -10.81 10.40 -6.31
C VAL A 7 -11.94 10.46 -5.27
N HIS A 8 -11.65 10.80 -4.01
CA HIS A 8 -12.63 10.74 -2.92
C HIS A 8 -12.87 12.10 -2.25
N GLY A 9 -14.15 12.48 -2.16
CA GLY A 9 -14.61 13.75 -1.63
C GLY A 9 -14.25 13.96 -0.15
N SER A 10 -13.56 15.06 0.12
CA SER A 10 -13.52 15.90 1.34
C SER A 10 -13.34 15.29 2.75
N SER A 11 -13.31 13.97 2.94
CA SER A 11 -13.24 13.34 4.28
C SER A 11 -12.22 12.20 4.40
N ALA A 12 -11.60 11.75 3.30
CA ALA A 12 -10.55 10.74 3.37
C ALA A 12 -9.26 11.34 3.94
N ARG A 13 -8.68 10.71 4.95
CA ARG A 13 -7.33 11.07 5.41
C ARG A 13 -6.33 10.35 4.52
N THR A 14 -5.53 11.11 3.80
CA THR A 14 -4.52 10.58 2.88
C THR A 14 -3.12 10.96 3.35
N LYS A 15 -2.22 9.98 3.33
CA LYS A 15 -0.79 10.13 3.63
C LYS A 15 0.02 9.49 2.52
N GLU A 16 1.09 10.14 2.10
CA GLU A 16 2.00 9.62 1.09
C GLU A 16 3.41 9.53 1.68
N PHE A 17 4.13 8.44 1.38
CA PHE A 17 5.52 8.26 1.78
C PHE A 17 6.20 7.22 0.89
N ASP A 18 7.53 7.29 0.83
CA ASP A 18 8.35 6.27 0.18
C ASP A 18 8.76 5.16 1.17
N VAL A 19 8.96 3.96 0.63
CA VAL A 19 9.53 2.80 1.31
C VAL A 19 10.78 2.39 0.55
N ASP A 20 11.92 2.42 1.22
CA ASP A 20 13.17 1.81 0.72
C ASP A 20 13.11 0.32 1.03
N LEU A 21 12.86 -0.50 0.00
CA LEU A 21 12.60 -1.93 0.17
C LEU A 21 13.85 -2.69 0.59
N VAL A 22 15.04 -2.17 0.27
CA VAL A 22 16.30 -2.78 0.69
C VAL A 22 16.59 -2.45 2.14
N ALA A 23 16.40 -1.19 2.54
CA ALA A 23 16.63 -0.75 3.92
C ALA A 23 15.64 -1.41 4.90
N GLU A 24 14.39 -1.62 4.48
CA GLU A 24 13.38 -2.35 5.26
C GLU A 24 13.59 -3.88 5.20
N GLY A 25 14.59 -4.38 4.47
CA GLY A 25 14.87 -5.82 4.33
C GLY A 25 13.79 -6.60 3.57
N ILE A 26 12.93 -5.89 2.83
CA ILE A 26 11.84 -6.45 2.05
C ILE A 26 12.38 -7.12 0.80
N GLU A 27 13.24 -6.42 0.06
CA GLU A 27 13.78 -6.90 -1.21
C GLU A 27 15.31 -6.98 -1.20
N THR A 28 15.83 -8.12 -1.66
CA THR A 28 17.28 -8.41 -1.71
C THR A 28 17.74 -8.88 -3.09
N GLY A 29 16.88 -8.79 -4.11
CA GLY A 29 17.07 -9.40 -5.42
C GLY A 29 16.53 -8.56 -6.58
N THR A 30 15.81 -9.20 -7.50
CA THR A 30 15.40 -8.63 -8.79
C THR A 30 14.15 -7.74 -8.73
N GLY A 31 13.53 -7.58 -7.56
CA GLY A 31 12.38 -6.70 -7.35
C GLY A 31 12.73 -5.22 -7.31
N PRO A 32 11.73 -4.35 -7.10
CA PRO A 32 11.98 -2.92 -6.97
C PRO A 32 12.82 -2.59 -5.74
N TYR A 33 13.67 -1.57 -5.84
CA TYR A 33 14.47 -1.08 -4.71
C TYR A 33 13.68 -0.15 -3.78
N SER A 34 12.64 0.49 -4.30
CA SER A 34 11.79 1.43 -3.55
C SER A 34 10.37 1.42 -4.08
N ALA A 35 9.41 1.75 -3.22
CA ALA A 35 8.01 1.95 -3.59
C ALA A 35 7.48 3.26 -2.99
N SER A 36 6.70 4.00 -3.76
CA SER A 36 5.87 5.09 -3.26
C SER A 36 4.54 4.52 -2.79
N VAL A 37 4.09 4.96 -1.61
CA VAL A 37 2.89 4.43 -0.96
C VAL A 37 1.95 5.58 -0.64
N VAL A 38 0.71 5.46 -1.10
CA VAL A 38 -0.39 6.35 -0.71
C VAL A 38 -1.38 5.57 0.14
N VAL A 39 -1.64 6.07 1.32
CA VAL A 39 -2.52 5.45 2.30
C VAL A 39 -3.73 6.35 2.50
N SER A 40 -4.92 5.83 2.25
CA SER A 40 -6.19 6.54 2.40
C SER A 40 -7.11 5.79 3.35
N VAL A 41 -7.66 6.49 4.35
CA VAL A 41 -8.71 5.96 5.23
C VAL A 41 -10.02 6.66 4.92
N ASP A 42 -11.02 5.89 4.51
CA ASP A 42 -12.36 6.41 4.21
C ASP A 42 -13.22 6.59 5.48
N ALA A 43 -14.40 7.19 5.32
CA ALA A 43 -15.34 7.43 6.42
C ALA A 43 -15.91 6.13 7.05
N ASN A 44 -15.80 4.99 6.35
CA ASN A 44 -16.21 3.68 6.85
C ASN A 44 -15.07 2.95 7.55
N SER A 45 -13.93 3.61 7.78
CA SER A 45 -12.70 3.00 8.31
C SER A 45 -12.10 1.92 7.41
N THR A 46 -12.41 1.94 6.11
CA THR A 46 -11.72 1.11 5.12
C THR A 46 -10.35 1.73 4.85
N LEU A 47 -9.31 0.90 4.91
CA LEU A 47 -7.95 1.28 4.58
C LEU A 47 -7.68 0.94 3.12
N ARG A 48 -7.30 1.93 2.32
CA ARG A 48 -6.79 1.75 0.95
C ARG A 48 -5.31 2.07 0.91
N ILE A 49 -4.51 1.16 0.39
CA ILE A 49 -3.06 1.32 0.21
C ILE A 49 -2.77 1.20 -1.28
N GLU A 50 -2.29 2.28 -1.88
CA GLU A 50 -1.80 2.31 -3.26
C GLU A 50 -0.27 2.25 -3.23
N ILE A 51 0.33 1.38 -4.04
CA ILE A 51 1.76 1.10 -4.06
C ILE A 51 2.25 1.18 -5.50
N GLU A 52 3.18 2.10 -5.76
CA GLU A 52 3.80 2.31 -7.07
C GLU A 52 5.31 2.05 -6.95
N ALA A 53 5.86 1.26 -7.86
CA ALA A 53 7.30 0.98 -7.91
C ALA A 53 7.81 0.98 -9.35
N ALA A 54 9.07 1.37 -9.54
CA ALA A 54 9.64 1.56 -10.87
C ALA A 54 9.73 0.24 -11.66
N ASN A 55 9.16 0.22 -12.87
CA ASN A 55 9.06 -0.94 -13.76
C ASN A 55 8.16 -2.08 -13.24
N GLU A 56 7.39 -1.83 -12.19
CA GLU A 56 6.40 -2.75 -11.65
C GLU A 56 4.99 -2.26 -12.00
N LEU A 57 4.02 -3.15 -11.82
CA LEU A 57 2.60 -2.83 -11.92
C LEU A 57 2.16 -2.04 -10.69
N ASN A 58 1.15 -1.18 -10.83
CA ASN A 58 0.61 -0.45 -9.67
C ASN A 58 -0.31 -1.37 -8.87
N TRP A 59 -0.12 -1.40 -7.55
CA TRP A 59 -0.92 -2.24 -6.67
C TRP A 59 -1.86 -1.37 -5.82
N GLU A 60 -3.10 -1.82 -5.66
CA GLU A 60 -4.06 -1.24 -4.72
C GLU A 60 -4.59 -2.34 -3.80
N LEU A 61 -4.51 -2.11 -2.49
CA LEU A 61 -5.01 -3.02 -1.46
C LEU A 61 -6.14 -2.33 -0.71
N ASP A 62 -7.34 -2.90 -0.79
CA ASP A 62 -8.43 -2.56 0.12
C ASP A 62 -8.35 -3.51 1.31
N ALA A 63 -8.03 -2.95 2.48
CA ALA A 63 -7.65 -3.69 3.67
C ALA A 63 -8.30 -3.09 4.94
N ARG A 64 -8.03 -3.75 6.06
CA ARG A 64 -8.29 -3.24 7.41
C ARG A 64 -7.19 -3.68 8.35
N ILE A 65 -7.03 -2.97 9.46
CA ILE A 65 -6.14 -3.41 10.54
C ILE A 65 -6.98 -4.16 11.56
N ALA A 66 -6.66 -5.43 11.78
CA ALA A 66 -7.31 -6.27 12.78
C ALA A 66 -6.23 -6.95 13.64
N SER A 67 -6.38 -6.85 14.96
CA SER A 67 -5.44 -7.43 15.92
C SER A 67 -3.97 -7.01 15.73
N GLY A 68 -3.73 -5.82 15.15
CA GLY A 68 -2.38 -5.32 14.87
C GLY A 68 -1.75 -5.82 13.58
N SER A 69 -2.51 -6.51 12.72
CA SER A 69 -2.05 -7.00 11.42
C SER A 69 -2.93 -6.46 10.29
N LEU A 70 -2.35 -6.38 9.09
CA LEU A 70 -3.09 -6.02 7.88
C LEU A 70 -3.90 -7.22 7.41
N GLU A 71 -5.22 -7.05 7.29
CA GLU A 71 -6.10 -8.00 6.61
C GLU A 71 -6.48 -7.43 5.25
N ILE A 72 -5.94 -8.02 4.19
CA ILE A 72 -6.25 -7.63 2.81
C ILE A 72 -7.61 -8.24 2.43
N GLY A 73 -8.58 -7.40 2.12
CA GLY A 73 -9.90 -7.84 1.67
C GLY A 73 -9.99 -7.98 0.15
N ARG A 74 -9.36 -7.05 -0.58
CA ARG A 74 -9.25 -7.07 -2.05
C ARG A 74 -7.91 -6.50 -2.48
N ALA A 75 -7.38 -7.03 -3.58
CA ALA A 75 -6.20 -6.51 -4.23
C ALA A 75 -6.50 -6.23 -5.71
N PHE A 76 -5.86 -5.20 -6.23
CA PHE A 76 -5.93 -4.83 -7.63
C PHE A 76 -4.52 -4.57 -8.16
N ASN A 77 -4.32 -4.91 -9.42
CA ASN A 77 -3.10 -4.68 -10.17
C ASN A 77 -3.45 -3.88 -11.43
N ASP A 78 -2.93 -2.65 -11.55
CA ASP A 78 -3.29 -1.68 -12.60
C ASP A 78 -4.81 -1.49 -12.79
N GLY A 79 -5.59 -1.71 -11.72
CA GLY A 79 -7.04 -1.60 -11.69
C GLY A 79 -7.80 -2.90 -11.93
N ASP A 80 -7.12 -3.98 -12.32
CA ASP A 80 -7.71 -5.31 -12.44
C ASP A 80 -7.70 -6.03 -11.09
N GLY A 81 -8.86 -6.54 -10.67
CA GLY A 81 -8.97 -7.30 -9.42
C GLY A 81 -8.23 -8.64 -9.51
N VAL A 82 -7.42 -8.96 -8.52
CA VAL A 82 -6.60 -10.16 -8.48
C VAL A 82 -6.80 -10.96 -7.19
N PRO A 83 -6.63 -12.29 -7.22
CA PRO A 83 -6.68 -13.11 -6.01
C PRO A 83 -5.45 -12.86 -5.10
N GLU A 84 -5.56 -13.23 -3.83
CA GLU A 84 -4.50 -12.99 -2.83
C GLU A 84 -3.19 -13.72 -3.14
N ASP A 85 -3.26 -14.91 -3.74
CA ASP A 85 -2.12 -15.80 -3.99
C ASP A 85 -1.20 -15.33 -5.12
N VAL A 86 -1.61 -14.30 -5.87
CA VAL A 86 -0.77 -13.66 -6.90
C VAL A 86 -0.16 -12.34 -6.46
N ILE A 87 -0.45 -11.89 -5.23
CA ILE A 87 0.17 -10.68 -4.67
C ILE A 87 1.65 -11.00 -4.42
N PRO A 88 2.59 -10.23 -5.00
CA PRO A 88 4.01 -10.43 -4.76
C PRO A 88 4.35 -10.19 -3.29
N ASN A 89 5.27 -10.98 -2.75
CA ASN A 89 5.64 -10.87 -1.34
C ASN A 89 6.13 -9.47 -0.94
N TRP A 90 6.80 -8.74 -1.84
CA TRP A 90 7.24 -7.37 -1.57
C TRP A 90 6.06 -6.42 -1.34
N VAL A 91 4.94 -6.62 -2.04
CA VAL A 91 3.70 -5.82 -1.88
C VAL A 91 3.07 -6.09 -0.52
N GLU A 92 2.97 -7.37 -0.12
CA GLU A 92 2.46 -7.75 1.20
C GLU A 92 3.29 -7.12 2.33
N ARG A 93 4.62 -7.18 2.21
CA ARG A 93 5.55 -6.61 3.18
C ARG A 93 5.50 -5.08 3.25
N VAL A 94 5.27 -4.40 2.13
CA VAL A 94 4.97 -2.95 2.15
C VAL A 94 3.70 -2.67 2.95
N GLY A 95 2.68 -3.54 2.84
CA GLY A 95 1.49 -3.49 3.68
C GLY A 95 1.79 -3.59 5.18
N GLU A 96 2.71 -4.46 5.59
CA GLU A 96 3.16 -4.56 6.99
C GLU A 96 3.84 -3.26 7.47
N VAL A 97 4.71 -2.67 6.64
CA VAL A 97 5.34 -1.38 6.93
C VAL A 97 4.31 -0.27 7.13
N VAL A 98 3.21 -0.28 6.37
CA VAL A 98 2.11 0.67 6.57
C VAL A 98 1.49 0.51 7.96
N VAL A 99 1.25 -0.72 8.40
CA VAL A 99 0.69 -1.00 9.72
C VAL A 99 1.61 -0.53 10.83
N ASP A 100 2.90 -0.84 10.74
CA ASP A 100 3.89 -0.40 11.72
C ASP A 100 3.94 1.12 11.81
N ARG A 101 4.00 1.82 10.68
CA ARG A 101 4.05 3.29 10.66
C ARG A 101 2.76 3.92 11.16
N MET A 102 1.59 3.30 10.93
CA MET A 102 0.34 3.73 11.55
C MET A 102 0.36 3.56 13.07
N ALA A 103 0.84 2.41 13.57
CA ALA A 103 0.95 2.15 15.00
C ALA A 103 1.90 3.15 15.69
N GLU A 104 2.95 3.60 14.99
CA GLU A 104 3.87 4.65 15.45
C GLU A 104 3.34 6.08 15.28
N GLY A 105 2.15 6.28 14.69
CA GLY A 105 1.58 7.61 14.38
C GLY A 105 2.33 8.38 13.28
N ARG A 106 3.14 7.67 12.49
CA ARG A 106 3.88 8.21 11.34
C ARG A 106 3.04 8.26 10.08
N VAL A 107 1.90 7.58 10.05
CA VAL A 107 0.88 7.61 8.98
C VAL A 107 -0.42 8.11 9.56
#